data_AF-A0A835VCK1-F1
#
_entry.id   AF-A0A835VCK1-F1
#
_cell.length_a   1.000
_cell.length_b   1.000
_cell.length_c   1.000
_cell.angle_alpha   90.00
_cell.angle_beta   90.00
_cell.angle_gamma   90.00
#
_symmetry.space_group_name_H-M   'P 1'
#
loop_
_entity.id
_entity.type
_entity.pdbx_description
1 polymer ?
#
loop_
_entity_poly.entity_id
_entity_poly.type
_entity_poly.pdbx_seq_one_letter_code
_entity_poly.pdbx_strand_id
1 'polypeptide(L)' 'MDMQRTSFARVCIKVHLIEGIIDEVEGRIHISWVQPGVLGIPQIKSLRDRFDGWLGKVKAALSSVEAETPDLMVE' A
#
# COMPACT_ATOMS: atom_id res chain seq x y z
N MET A 1 8.24 20.43 4.47
CA MET A 1 6.80 20.39 4.84
C MET A 1 6.51 21.58 5.75
N ASP A 2 5.33 22.20 5.68
CA ASP A 2 5.03 23.34 6.55
C ASP A 2 4.66 22.92 7.99
N MET A 3 4.76 23.86 8.93
CA MET A 3 4.53 23.62 10.36
C MET A 3 3.08 23.20 10.67
N GLN A 4 2.11 23.62 9.85
CA GLN A 4 0.69 23.25 10.03
C GLN A 4 0.48 21.77 9.68
N ARG A 5 1.05 21.31 8.56
CA ARG A 5 1.00 19.90 8.12
C ARG A 5 1.70 18.96 9.09
N THR A 6 2.88 19.34 9.59
CA THR A 6 3.61 18.55 10.60
C THR A 6 2.82 18.46 11.90
N SER A 7 2.23 19.57 12.36
CA SER A 7 1.43 19.58 13.59
C SER A 7 0.18 18.71 13.47
N PHE A 8 -0.53 18.79 12.34
CA PHE A 8 -1.70 17.96 12.08
C PHE A 8 -1.37 16.45 12.04
N ALA A 9 -0.28 16.07 11.37
CA ALA A 9 0.19 14.69 11.33
C ALA A 9 0.54 14.15 12.72
N ARG A 10 1.21 14.96 13.56
CA ARG A 10 1.52 14.61 14.95
C ARG A 10 0.26 14.39 15.80
N VAL A 11 -0.80 15.17 15.57
CA VAL A 11 -2.09 14.98 16.26
C VAL A 11 -2.70 13.65 15.84
N CYS A 12 -2.75 13.33 14.55
CA CYS A 12 -3.32 12.10 14.03
C CYS A 12 -2.61 10.83 14.57
N ILE A 13 -1.27 10.88 14.70
CA ILE A 13 -0.48 9.80 15.29
C ILE A 13 -0.79 9.64 16.78
N LYS A 14 -0.91 10.75 17.53
CA LYS A 14 -1.24 10.72 18.96
C LYS A 14 -2.59 10.08 19.27
N VAL A 15 -3.58 10.30 18.40
CA VAL A 15 -4.94 9.77 18.59
C VAL A 15 -5.15 8.40 17.94
N HIS A 16 -4.07 7.75 17.47
CA HIS A 16 -4.09 6.42 16.83
C HIS A 16 -5.01 6.33 15.59
N LEU A 17 -5.26 7.47 14.93
CA LEU A 17 -5.98 7.52 13.65
C LEU A 17 -5.10 7.01 12.49
N ILE A 18 -3.79 7.25 12.60
CA ILE A 18 -2.75 6.77 11.68
C ILE A 18 -1.53 6.32 12.48
N GLU A 19 -0.78 5.37 11.94
CA GLU A 19 0.55 5.03 12.41
C GLU A 19 1.56 5.35 11.30
N GLY A 20 2.73 5.85 11.68
CA GLY A 20 3.74 6.27 10.72
C GLY A 20 4.86 7.11 11.32
N ILE A 21 5.78 7.51 10.44
CA ILE A 21 6.97 8.30 10.78
C ILE A 21 6.95 9.59 9.96
N ILE A 22 7.26 10.71 10.61
CA ILE A 22 7.45 12.00 9.94
C ILE A 22 8.94 12.14 9.63
N ASP A 23 9.27 12.18 8.34
CA ASP A 23 10.60 12.54 7.87
C ASP A 23 10.63 14.04 7.58
N GLU A 24 11.21 14.82 8.51
CA GLU A 24 11.31 16.27 8.37
C GLU A 24 12.40 16.69 7.37
N VAL A 25 13.39 15.83 7.09
CA VAL A 25 14.48 16.10 6.15
C VAL A 25 13.99 15.99 4.72
N GLU A 26 13.26 14.92 4.40
CA GLU A 26 12.58 14.77 3.11
C GLU A 26 11.27 15.56 3.03
N GLY A 27 10.75 16.01 4.17
CA GLY A 27 9.48 16.72 4.27
C GLY A 27 8.28 15.85 3.90
N ARG A 28 8.33 14.54 4.21
CA ARG A 28 7.30 13.54 3.89
C ARG A 28 6.83 12.80 5.14
N ILE A 29 5.64 12.22 5.05
CA ILE A 29 5.08 11.37 6.10
C ILE A 29 4.95 9.96 5.53
N HIS A 30 5.60 9.00 6.17
CA HIS A 30 5.47 7.58 5.85
C HIS A 30 4.37 6.98 6.72
N ILE A 31 3.25 6.63 6.11
CA ILE A 31 2.09 6.05 6.79
C ILE A 31 2.20 4.53 6.69
N SER A 32 2.34 3.85 7.83
CA SER A 32 2.35 2.37 7.92
C SER A 32 0.94 1.81 8.11
N TRP A 33 0.06 2.56 8.79
CA TRP A 33 -1.30 2.11 9.06
C TRP A 33 -2.28 3.28 9.17
N VAL A 34 -3.55 3.02 8.85
CA VAL A 34 -4.66 3.97 8.99
C VAL A 34 -5.83 3.22 9.60
N GLN A 35 -6.51 3.83 10.56
CA GLN A 35 -7.70 3.24 11.18
C GLN A 35 -8.74 2.89 10.10
N PRO A 36 -9.25 1.64 10.07
CA PRO A 36 -10.22 1.22 9.08
C PRO A 36 -11.56 1.91 9.36
N GLY A 37 -12.00 2.74 8.41
CA GLY A 37 -13.29 3.41 8.45
C GLY A 37 -14.39 2.60 7.76
N VAL A 38 -15.65 3.02 7.94
CA VAL A 38 -16.78 2.47 7.18
C VAL A 38 -16.56 2.75 5.70
N LEU A 39 -16.54 1.68 4.90
CA LEU A 39 -16.34 1.78 3.46
C LEU A 39 -17.68 1.93 2.75
N GLY A 40 -17.82 3.00 1.97
CA GLY A 40 -18.92 3.14 1.02
C GLY A 40 -18.73 2.24 -0.21
N ILE A 41 -19.83 1.99 -0.94
CA ILE A 41 -19.83 1.27 -2.24
C ILE A 41 -18.70 1.71 -3.20
N PRO A 42 -18.41 3.01 -3.41
CA PRO A 42 -17.30 3.41 -4.29
C PRO A 42 -15.92 2.99 -3.77
N GLN A 43 -15.71 2.97 -2.46
CA GLN A 43 -14.45 2.53 -1.86
C GLN A 43 -14.27 1.02 -1.98
N ILE A 44 -15.35 0.25 -1.84
CA ILE A 44 -15.34 -1.21 -2.08
C ILE A 44 -14.98 -1.52 -3.53
N LYS A 45 -15.53 -0.77 -4.50
CA LYS A 45 -15.15 -0.91 -5.91
C LYS A 45 -13.67 -0.61 -6.13
N SER A 46 -13.15 0.47 -5.53
CA SER A 46 -11.72 0.81 -5.60
C SER A 46 -10.83 -0.30 -5.02
N LEU A 47 -11.23 -0.94 -3.92
CA LEU A 47 -10.51 -2.08 -3.37
C LEU A 47 -10.49 -3.29 -4.32
N ARG A 48 -11.63 -3.59 -4.96
CA ARG A 48 -11.71 -4.63 -5.99
C ARG A 48 -10.75 -4.35 -7.14
N ASP A 49 -10.79 -3.14 -7.70
CA ASP A 49 -9.94 -2.78 -8.84
C ASP A 49 -8.44 -2.91 -8.48
N ARG A 50 -8.07 -2.54 -7.24
CA ARG A 50 -6.71 -2.70 -6.73
C ARG A 50 -6.32 -4.17 -6.55
N PHE A 51 -7.24 -5.00 -6.06
CA PHE A 51 -7.03 -6.44 -5.91
C PHE A 51 -6.88 -7.15 -7.26
N ASP A 52 -7.73 -6.81 -8.23
CA ASP A 52 -7.67 -7.35 -9.60
C ASP A 52 -6.34 -6.98 -10.26
N GLY A 53 -5.88 -5.73 -10.09
CA GLY A 53 -4.56 -5.30 -10.55
C GLY A 53 -3.40 -6.05 -9.88
N TRP A 54 -3.51 -6.35 -8.58
CA TRP A 54 -2.51 -7.15 -7.87
C TRP A 54 -2.50 -8.60 -8.37
N LEU A 55 -3.66 -9.21 -8.53
CA LEU A 55 -3.78 -10.56 -9.09
C LEU A 55 -3.17 -10.64 -10.50
N GLY A 56 -3.36 -9.61 -11.33
CA GLY A 56 -2.72 -9.49 -12.63
C GLY A 56 -1.18 -9.52 -12.54
N LYS A 57 -0.60 -8.81 -11.56
CA LYS A 57 0.85 -8.83 -11.33
C LYS A 57 1.36 -10.19 -10.84
N VAL A 58 0.63 -10.85 -9.95
CA VAL A 58 0.98 -12.20 -9.47
C VAL A 58 0.96 -13.20 -10.63
N LYS A 59 -0.07 -13.13 -11.48
CA LYS A 59 -0.16 -13.98 -12.68
C LYS A 59 0.98 -13.70 -13.66
N ALA A 60 1.30 -12.44 -13.91
CA ALA A 60 2.42 -12.07 -14.78
C ALA A 60 3.77 -12.56 -14.22
N ALA A 61 3.97 -12.46 -12.90
CA ALA A 61 5.17 -12.97 -12.25
C ALA A 61 5.26 -14.52 -12.36
N LEU A 62 4.15 -15.23 -12.16
CA LEU A 62 4.09 -16.69 -12.34
C LEU A 62 4.44 -17.08 -13.78
N SER A 63 3.84 -16.44 -14.78
CA SER A 63 4.15 -16.70 -16.19
C SER A 63 5.59 -16.34 -16.57
N SER A 64 6.19 -15.34 -15.92
CA SER A 64 7.61 -15.01 -16.11
C SER A 64 8.53 -16.12 -15.57
N VAL A 65 8.19 -16.69 -14.41
CA VAL A 65 8.95 -17.80 -13.81
C VAL A 65 8.83 -19.07 -14.66
N GLU A 66 7.64 -19.37 -15.17
CA GLU A 66 7.41 -20.53 -16.06
C GLU A 66 8.16 -20.40 -17.40
N ALA A 67 8.31 -19.18 -17.93
CA ALA A 67 9.03 -18.93 -19.16
C ALA A 67 10.57 -19.00 -19.01
N GLU A 68 11.10 -18.75 -17.81
CA GLU A 68 12.55 -18.77 -17.55
C GLU A 68 13.10 -20.16 -17.17
N THR A 69 12.28 -21.19 -17.01
CA THR A 69 12.79 -22.56 -16.75
C THR A 69 12.06 -23.64 -17.54
N PRO A 70 12.47 -23.92 -18.79
CA PRO A 70 12.06 -25.12 -19.51
C PRO A 70 12.89 -26.38 -19.19
N ASP A 71 13.88 -26.34 -18.27
CA ASP A 71 14.94 -27.37 -18.22
C ASP A 71 15.11 -28.15 -16.90
N LEU A 72 14.10 -28.21 -16.01
CA LEU A 72 14.22 -28.99 -14.76
C LEU A 72 13.05 -29.95 -14.48
N MET A 73 12.19 -30.21 -15.45
CA MET A 73 11.08 -31.16 -15.30
C MET A 73 11.16 -32.27 -16.35
N VAL A 74 12.22 -33.07 -16.27
CA VAL A 74 12.27 -34.43 -16.83
C VAL A 74 12.76 -35.39 -15.74
N GLU A 75 11.82 -36.12 -15.14
CA GLU A 75 12.01 -37.51 -14.70
C GLU A 75 10.75 -38.30 -15.06
#